data_AF-A0A0G0FYN5-F1
#
_entry.id   AF-A0A0G0FYN5-F1
#
_cell.length_a   1.000
_cell.length_b   1.000
_cell.length_c   1.000
_cell.angle_alpha   90.00
_cell.angle_beta   90.00
_cell.angle_gamma   90.00
#
_symmetry.space_group_name_H-M   'P 1'
#
loop_
_entity.id
_entity.type
_entity.pdbx_description
1 polymer ?
#
loop_
_entity_poly.entity_id
_entity_poly.type
_entity_poly.pdbx_seq_one_letter_code
_entity_poly.pdbx_strand_id
1 'polypeptide(L)'
;MDTIFPIVMMLLFATAGVLVVGGIIYLVTQLVKNKDAKNTKPLNITVGMLFKIYLYVISFISLAVSIVGGTMLIKAGTSYAFGIPFSYTLYSATDTYVEEIKDPDMIQPDCYEGETMTFGDKVVCFDEDTRKQELITGATFFVSMLMIFGLHQFALNRLEKKSNTPWLKKIYTFVSLILYSIVGVIIIPTAIYQLANHLLYRVNDVTLYDAPATTLSILILTLPLWIFFLVKTTKMKDED
;
A
#
# COMPACT_ATOMS: atom_id res chain seq x y z
N MET A 1 10.87 -20.15 -4.23
CA MET A 1 11.33 -18.92 -3.52
C MET A 1 10.16 -18.26 -2.79
N ASP A 2 9.09 -19.02 -2.57
CA ASP A 2 7.72 -18.51 -2.55
C ASP A 2 7.17 -18.32 -1.13
N THR A 3 7.91 -18.81 -0.13
CA THR A 3 7.59 -18.62 1.30
C THR A 3 8.51 -17.60 1.96
N ILE A 4 9.77 -17.48 1.53
CA ILE A 4 10.76 -16.59 2.16
C ILE A 4 10.40 -15.12 1.88
N PHE A 5 10.04 -14.78 0.65
CA PHE A 5 9.69 -13.40 0.29
C PHE A 5 8.47 -12.85 1.06
N PRO A 6 7.32 -13.57 1.15
CA PRO A 6 6.20 -13.09 1.96
C PRO A 6 6.50 -13.07 3.45
N ILE A 7 7.31 -13.99 3.97
CA ILE A 7 7.75 -13.98 5.38
C ILE A 7 8.64 -12.77 5.66
N VAL A 8 9.58 -12.45 4.77
CA VAL A 8 10.46 -11.28 4.89
C VAL A 8 9.66 -9.98 4.77
N MET A 9 8.69 -9.90 3.87
CA MET A 9 7.77 -8.77 3.77
C MET A 9 6.90 -8.62 5.03
N MET A 10 6.33 -9.72 5.54
CA MET A 10 5.57 -9.72 6.79
C MET A 10 6.44 -9.26 7.97
N LEU A 11 7.68 -9.74 8.07
CA LEU A 11 8.64 -9.29 9.07
C LEU A 11 9.01 -7.81 8.90
N LEU A 12 9.18 -7.33 7.68
CA LEU A 12 9.44 -5.91 7.39
C LEU A 12 8.26 -5.02 7.77
N PHE A 13 7.03 -5.42 7.46
CA PHE A 13 5.83 -4.66 7.86
C PHE A 13 5.59 -4.73 9.37
N ALA A 14 5.82 -5.89 9.99
CA ALA A 14 5.71 -6.04 11.44
C ALA A 14 6.78 -5.21 12.16
N THR A 15 8.03 -5.25 11.70
CA THR A 15 9.12 -4.43 12.26
C THR A 15 8.90 -2.95 12.00
N ALA A 16 8.42 -2.55 10.81
CA ALA A 16 8.03 -1.16 10.55
C ALA A 16 6.89 -0.72 11.49
N GLY A 17 5.88 -1.57 11.70
CA GLY A 17 4.81 -1.32 12.67
C GLY A 17 5.34 -1.16 14.09
N VAL A 18 6.24 -2.05 14.54
CA VAL A 18 6.89 -1.98 15.85
C VAL A 18 7.80 -0.75 15.97
N LEU A 19 8.50 -0.34 14.90
CA LEU A 19 9.32 0.87 14.89
C LEU A 19 8.47 2.14 14.91
N VAL A 20 7.29 2.12 14.27
CA VAL A 20 6.34 3.23 14.34
C VAL A 20 5.76 3.33 15.75
N VAL A 21 5.26 2.23 16.32
CA VAL A 21 4.71 2.20 17.68
C VAL A 21 5.79 2.53 18.71
N GLY A 22 6.96 1.90 18.60
CA GLY A 22 8.12 2.14 19.45
C GLY A 22 8.67 3.55 19.31
N GLY A 23 8.68 4.11 18.10
CA GLY A 23 9.05 5.50 17.81
C GLY A 23 8.06 6.50 18.39
N ILE A 24 6.76 6.21 18.34
CA ILE A 24 5.71 7.00 19.00
C ILE A 24 5.87 6.93 20.52
N ILE A 25 6.06 5.73 21.09
CA ILE A 25 6.31 5.55 22.53
C ILE A 25 7.59 6.27 22.94
N TYR A 26 8.67 6.17 22.17
CA TYR A 26 9.93 6.87 22.41
C TYR A 26 9.73 8.39 22.34
N LEU A 27 9.04 8.91 21.34
CA LEU A 27 8.70 10.33 21.24
C LEU A 27 7.87 10.79 22.44
N VAL A 28 6.83 10.03 22.82
CA VAL A 28 5.99 10.35 23.99
C VAL A 28 6.82 10.33 25.26
N THR A 29 7.59 9.27 25.50
CA THR A 29 8.46 9.16 26.69
C THR A 29 9.54 10.24 26.72
N GLN A 30 10.08 10.65 25.59
CA GLN A 30 11.07 11.72 25.53
C GLN A 30 10.43 13.09 25.72
N LEU A 31 9.23 13.32 25.19
CA LEU A 31 8.43 14.52 25.47
C LEU A 31 7.98 14.58 26.94
N VAL A 32 7.77 13.44 27.59
CA VAL A 32 7.43 13.33 29.01
C VAL A 32 8.68 13.47 29.89
N LYS A 33 9.81 12.83 29.57
CA LYS A 33 11.09 12.99 30.29
C LYS A 33 11.63 14.41 30.20
N ASN A 34 11.44 15.09 29.07
CA ASN A 34 11.83 16.50 28.95
C ASN A 34 10.94 17.44 29.77
N LYS A 35 9.86 16.99 30.41
CA LYS A 35 9.13 17.80 31.42
C LYS A 35 9.98 18.06 32.66
N ASP A 36 10.98 17.22 32.94
CA ASP A 36 11.92 17.42 34.04
C ASP A 36 13.06 18.41 33.68
N ALA A 37 13.23 18.73 32.39
CA ALA A 37 14.06 19.84 31.95
C ALA A 37 13.29 21.14 32.18
N LYS A 38 13.70 21.87 33.23
CA LYS A 38 13.20 23.15 33.79
C LYS A 38 12.66 24.26 32.85
N ASN A 39 12.68 24.10 31.53
CA ASN A 39 12.25 25.09 30.53
C ASN A 39 11.20 24.59 29.52
N THR A 40 10.68 23.36 29.63
CA THR A 40 9.56 22.95 28.76
C THR A 40 8.23 23.30 29.42
N LYS A 41 7.52 24.28 28.84
CA LYS A 41 6.12 24.53 29.20
C LYS A 41 5.35 23.22 29.06
N PRO A 42 4.56 22.77 30.06
CA PRO A 42 3.74 21.59 29.91
C PRO A 42 2.84 21.78 28.69
N LEU A 43 2.81 20.78 27.79
CA LEU A 43 1.87 20.75 26.67
C LEU A 43 0.45 20.88 27.24
N ASN A 44 -0.12 22.09 27.14
CA ASN A 44 -1.52 22.33 27.47
C ASN A 44 -2.35 21.69 26.35
N ILE A 45 -2.73 20.44 26.58
CA ILE A 45 -3.59 19.66 25.70
C ILE A 45 -4.99 20.31 25.75
N THR A 46 -5.26 21.17 24.79
CA THR A 46 -6.58 21.79 24.60
C THR A 46 -7.44 20.94 23.66
N VAL A 47 -8.76 21.07 23.74
CA VAL A 47 -9.70 20.40 22.81
C VAL A 47 -9.35 20.69 21.35
N GLY A 48 -8.93 21.91 21.03
CA GLY A 48 -8.46 22.28 19.69
C GLY A 48 -7.20 21.54 19.25
N MET A 49 -6.29 21.22 20.18
CA MET A 49 -5.11 20.41 19.89
C MET A 49 -5.48 18.94 19.62
N LEU A 50 -6.36 18.33 20.42
CA LEU A 50 -6.84 16.96 20.16
C LEU A 50 -7.50 16.87 18.79
N PHE A 51 -8.35 17.83 18.45
CA PHE A 51 -9.03 17.82 17.16
C PHE A 51 -8.05 17.89 15.99
N LYS A 52 -7.00 18.71 16.08
CA LYS A 52 -5.94 18.76 15.06
C LYS A 52 -5.18 17.44 14.94
N ILE A 53 -4.85 16.80 16.07
CA ILE A 53 -4.20 15.48 16.08
C ILE A 53 -5.07 14.46 15.35
N TYR A 54 -6.37 14.40 15.71
CA TYR A 54 -7.34 13.55 15.03
C TYR A 54 -7.36 13.78 13.51
N LEU A 55 -7.44 15.05 13.07
CA LEU A 55 -7.47 15.37 11.65
C LEU A 55 -6.20 14.93 10.91
N TYR A 56 -5.03 15.09 11.53
CA TYR A 56 -3.76 14.63 10.96
C TYR A 56 -3.67 13.10 10.89
N VAL A 57 -4.09 12.40 11.93
CA VAL A 57 -4.10 10.93 11.98
C VAL A 57 -5.06 10.37 10.93
N ILE A 58 -6.29 10.87 10.84
CA ILE A 58 -7.25 10.41 9.84
C ILE A 58 -6.78 10.75 8.43
N SER A 59 -6.17 11.91 8.21
CA SER A 59 -5.57 12.23 6.91
C SER A 59 -4.47 11.25 6.52
N PHE A 60 -3.64 10.83 7.48
CA PHE A 60 -2.58 9.85 7.24
C PHE A 60 -3.17 8.47 6.89
N ILE A 61 -4.09 7.97 7.72
CA ILE A 61 -4.71 6.66 7.54
C ILE A 61 -5.50 6.60 6.24
N SER A 62 -6.33 7.61 5.94
CA SER A 62 -7.11 7.65 4.71
C SER A 62 -6.21 7.63 3.47
N LEU A 63 -5.09 8.36 3.47
CA LEU A 63 -4.14 8.30 2.36
C LEU A 63 -3.54 6.89 2.20
N ALA A 64 -3.17 6.22 3.30
CA ALA A 64 -2.67 4.84 3.25
C ALA A 64 -3.71 3.84 2.73
N VAL A 65 -4.96 3.89 3.22
CA VAL A 65 -6.05 3.03 2.74
C VAL A 65 -6.41 3.34 1.29
N SER A 66 -6.31 4.61 0.86
CA SER A 66 -6.50 4.96 -0.54
C SER A 66 -5.49 4.27 -1.45
N ILE A 67 -4.24 4.06 -1.02
CA ILE A 67 -3.25 3.33 -1.83
C ILE A 67 -3.67 1.87 -2.01
N VAL A 68 -4.22 1.23 -0.97
CA VAL A 68 -4.72 -0.15 -1.06
C VAL A 68 -5.87 -0.23 -2.06
N GLY A 69 -6.89 0.63 -1.92
CA GLY A 69 -8.02 0.68 -2.85
C GLY A 69 -7.60 1.03 -4.28
N GLY A 70 -6.70 2.00 -4.43
CA GLY A 70 -6.15 2.41 -5.72
C GLY A 70 -5.33 1.30 -6.37
N THR A 71 -4.63 0.48 -5.58
CA THR A 71 -3.88 -0.67 -6.09
C THR A 71 -4.81 -1.70 -6.70
N MET A 72 -5.89 -2.07 -5.99
CA MET A 72 -6.93 -2.98 -6.52
C MET A 72 -7.56 -2.40 -7.79
N LEU A 73 -7.89 -1.10 -7.78
CA LEU A 73 -8.51 -0.41 -8.91
C LEU A 73 -7.61 -0.40 -10.15
N ILE A 74 -6.33 -0.01 -10.01
CA ILE A 74 -5.39 0.04 -11.14
C ILE A 74 -5.06 -1.37 -11.61
N LYS A 75 -4.83 -2.34 -10.71
CA LYS A 75 -4.58 -3.74 -11.05
C LYS A 75 -5.74 -4.33 -11.87
N ALA A 76 -6.98 -4.21 -11.38
CA ALA A 76 -8.15 -4.68 -12.10
C ALA A 76 -8.37 -3.91 -13.41
N GLY A 77 -8.22 -2.57 -13.39
CA GLY A 77 -8.37 -1.73 -14.58
C GLY A 77 -7.36 -2.05 -15.68
N THR A 78 -6.09 -2.26 -15.31
CA THR A 78 -5.02 -2.63 -16.24
C THR A 78 -5.22 -4.01 -16.85
N SER A 79 -5.97 -4.91 -16.20
CA SER A 79 -6.26 -6.24 -16.76
C SER A 79 -7.12 -6.17 -18.02
N TYR A 80 -7.98 -5.14 -18.14
CA TYR A 80 -8.78 -4.89 -19.35
C TYR A 80 -7.93 -4.30 -20.49
N ALA A 81 -6.84 -3.58 -20.17
CA ALA A 81 -5.99 -2.92 -21.16
C ALA A 81 -4.81 -3.79 -21.61
N PHE A 82 -4.19 -4.52 -20.68
CA PHE A 82 -2.95 -5.28 -20.90
C PHE A 82 -3.12 -6.80 -20.76
N GLY A 83 -4.32 -7.26 -20.38
CA GLY A 83 -4.66 -8.67 -20.22
C GLY A 83 -4.47 -9.19 -18.80
N ILE A 84 -5.10 -10.34 -18.52
CA ILE A 84 -5.07 -11.00 -17.22
C ILE A 84 -3.64 -11.36 -16.76
N PRO A 85 -2.75 -11.93 -17.60
CA PRO A 85 -1.38 -12.28 -17.19
C PRO A 85 -0.51 -11.09 -16.78
N PHE A 86 -0.87 -9.86 -17.18
CA PHE A 86 -0.20 -8.65 -16.72
C PHE A 86 -0.64 -8.26 -15.30
N SER A 87 -1.90 -8.54 -14.97
CA SER A 87 -2.53 -8.06 -13.73
C SER A 87 -2.65 -9.08 -12.61
N TYR A 88 -2.73 -10.36 -12.97
CA TYR A 88 -2.95 -11.46 -12.03
C TYR A 88 -1.92 -12.55 -12.30
N THR A 89 -1.27 -13.01 -11.25
CA THR A 89 -0.41 -14.19 -11.32
C THR A 89 -1.30 -15.40 -11.58
N LEU A 90 -0.93 -16.22 -12.56
CA LEU A 90 -1.71 -17.35 -13.03
C LEU A 90 -1.03 -18.64 -12.65
N TYR A 91 -1.84 -19.65 -12.32
CA TYR A 91 -1.37 -21.00 -12.00
C TYR A 91 -1.92 -21.98 -13.02
N SER A 92 -1.12 -23.00 -13.34
CA SER A 92 -1.55 -24.10 -14.21
C SER A 92 -2.69 -24.87 -13.55
N ALA A 93 -3.71 -25.21 -14.32
CA ALA A 93 -4.81 -26.06 -13.88
C ALA A 93 -4.33 -27.44 -13.36
N THR A 94 -3.16 -27.89 -13.81
CA THR A 94 -2.59 -29.21 -13.47
C THR A 94 -1.57 -29.17 -12.33
N ASP A 95 -1.08 -27.99 -11.93
CA ASP A 95 -0.04 -27.87 -10.88
C ASP A 95 -0.63 -27.87 -9.45
N THR A 96 -1.94 -27.70 -9.29
CA THR A 96 -2.62 -27.79 -7.98
C THR A 96 -2.81 -29.22 -7.47
N TYR A 97 -2.35 -30.23 -8.21
CA TYR A 97 -2.44 -31.63 -7.81
C TYR A 97 -1.33 -31.98 -6.81
N VAL A 98 -1.70 -32.11 -5.54
CA VAL A 98 -0.94 -32.96 -4.60
C VAL A 98 -1.17 -34.40 -5.08
N GLU A 99 -0.09 -35.11 -5.44
CA GLU A 99 -0.10 -36.48 -5.98
C GLU A 99 -0.81 -37.54 -5.11
N GLU A 100 -1.29 -37.20 -3.91
CA GLU A 100 -1.61 -38.18 -2.87
C GLU A 100 -3.00 -38.82 -2.92
N ILE A 101 -3.98 -38.32 -3.67
CA ILE A 101 -5.30 -38.97 -3.74
C ILE A 101 -5.89 -38.90 -5.16
N LYS A 102 -5.36 -39.74 -6.06
CA LYS A 102 -6.10 -40.12 -7.28
C LYS A 102 -7.13 -41.18 -6.90
N ASP A 103 -8.30 -40.74 -6.45
CA ASP A 103 -9.49 -41.59 -6.50
C ASP A 103 -9.92 -41.69 -7.98
N PRO A 104 -9.86 -42.88 -8.61
CA PRO A 104 -10.18 -43.05 -10.03
C PRO A 104 -11.64 -42.74 -10.38
N ASP A 105 -12.54 -42.66 -9.39
CA ASP A 105 -13.97 -42.41 -9.60
C ASP A 105 -14.39 -40.94 -9.37
N MET A 106 -13.47 -40.06 -8.92
CA MET A 106 -13.76 -38.62 -8.79
C MET A 106 -13.51 -37.87 -10.10
N ILE A 107 -14.57 -37.30 -10.67
CA ILE A 107 -14.47 -36.25 -11.70
C ILE A 107 -13.90 -35.01 -11.02
N GLN A 108 -12.58 -34.82 -11.11
CA GLN A 108 -11.95 -33.61 -10.60
C GLN A 108 -12.28 -32.43 -11.53
N PRO A 109 -12.69 -31.27 -10.99
CA PRO A 109 -12.94 -30.10 -11.81
C PRO A 109 -11.63 -29.62 -12.43
N ASP A 110 -11.66 -29.25 -13.72
CA ASP A 110 -10.49 -28.72 -14.44
C ASP A 110 -9.93 -27.44 -13.78
N CYS A 111 -10.76 -26.73 -13.01
CA CYS A 111 -10.36 -25.61 -12.15
C CYS A 111 -11.16 -25.59 -10.85
N TYR A 112 -10.47 -25.45 -9.71
CA TYR A 112 -11.12 -25.22 -8.41
C TYR A 112 -11.44 -23.74 -8.16
N GLU A 113 -10.68 -22.83 -8.78
CA GLU A 113 -10.85 -21.37 -8.65
C GLU A 113 -11.17 -20.76 -10.02
N GLY A 114 -12.48 -20.53 -10.26
CA GLY A 114 -12.95 -19.84 -11.45
C GLY A 114 -13.08 -20.72 -12.70
N GLU A 115 -12.89 -20.11 -13.87
CA GLU A 115 -13.07 -20.74 -15.17
C GLU A 115 -11.70 -21.05 -15.83
N THR A 116 -11.67 -22.07 -16.68
CA THR A 116 -10.49 -22.39 -17.48
C THR A 116 -10.30 -21.35 -18.58
N MET A 117 -9.07 -20.86 -18.73
CA MET A 117 -8.68 -19.94 -19.79
C MET A 117 -7.41 -20.42 -20.46
N THR A 118 -7.31 -20.18 -21.77
CA THR A 118 -6.12 -20.54 -22.55
C THR A 118 -5.30 -19.32 -22.91
N PHE A 119 -4.03 -19.30 -22.48
CA PHE A 119 -3.05 -18.29 -22.87
C PHE A 119 -1.90 -18.98 -23.62
N GLY A 120 -1.88 -18.85 -24.95
CA GLY A 120 -0.98 -19.64 -25.78
C GLY A 120 -1.32 -21.13 -25.67
N ASP A 121 -0.32 -21.95 -25.33
CA ASP A 121 -0.47 -23.41 -25.19
C ASP A 121 -0.79 -23.85 -23.74
N LYS A 122 -1.05 -22.91 -22.83
CA LYS A 122 -1.30 -23.18 -21.41
C LYS A 122 -2.76 -22.99 -21.04
N VAL A 123 -3.30 -23.96 -20.30
CA VAL A 123 -4.61 -23.88 -19.65
C VAL A 123 -4.40 -23.47 -18.20
N VAL A 124 -5.00 -22.36 -17.80
CA VAL A 124 -4.90 -21.78 -16.46
C VAL A 124 -6.28 -21.60 -15.86
N CYS A 125 -6.32 -21.48 -14.53
CA CYS A 125 -7.54 -21.14 -13.81
C CYS A 125 -7.55 -19.65 -13.48
N PHE A 126 -8.68 -18.99 -13.75
CA PHE A 126 -8.88 -17.61 -13.35
C PHE A 126 -10.33 -17.34 -12.97
N ASP A 127 -10.53 -16.74 -11.79
CA ASP A 127 -11.82 -16.26 -11.34
C ASP A 127 -12.08 -14.83 -11.83
N GLU A 128 -13.01 -14.72 -12.79
CA GLU A 128 -13.49 -13.46 -13.32
C GLU A 128 -14.17 -12.56 -12.28
N ASP A 129 -14.73 -13.14 -11.22
CA ASP A 129 -15.38 -12.37 -10.17
C ASP A 129 -14.37 -11.68 -9.28
N THR A 130 -13.17 -12.25 -9.07
CA THR A 130 -12.04 -11.57 -8.41
C THR A 130 -11.71 -10.25 -9.11
N ARG A 131 -11.66 -10.24 -10.45
CA ARG A 131 -11.40 -9.01 -11.22
C ARG A 131 -12.48 -7.95 -11.00
N LYS A 132 -13.75 -8.33 -11.04
CA LYS A 132 -14.89 -7.41 -10.83
C LYS A 132 -14.92 -6.90 -9.39
N GLN A 133 -14.68 -7.78 -8.43
CA GLN A 133 -14.69 -7.47 -7.01
C GLN A 133 -13.56 -6.49 -6.66
N GLU A 134 -12.34 -6.70 -7.16
CA GLU A 134 -11.23 -5.77 -6.97
C GLU A 134 -11.50 -4.41 -7.62
N LEU A 135 -12.15 -4.37 -8.79
CA LEU A 135 -12.54 -3.11 -9.42
C LEU A 135 -13.53 -2.32 -8.55
N ILE A 136 -14.60 -2.96 -8.09
CA ILE A 136 -15.66 -2.31 -7.28
C ILE A 136 -15.12 -1.93 -5.90
N THR A 137 -14.46 -2.86 -5.23
CA THR A 137 -13.89 -2.67 -3.88
C THR A 137 -12.80 -1.61 -3.92
N GLY A 138 -11.91 -1.69 -4.92
CA GLY A 138 -10.84 -0.74 -5.14
C GLY A 138 -11.37 0.67 -5.39
N ALA A 139 -12.34 0.84 -6.30
CA ALA A 139 -12.98 2.12 -6.54
C ALA A 139 -13.64 2.69 -5.28
N THR A 140 -14.38 1.86 -4.54
CA THR A 140 -15.08 2.26 -3.32
C THR A 140 -14.09 2.78 -2.26
N PHE A 141 -13.04 2.02 -1.95
CA PHE A 141 -12.04 2.45 -0.98
C PHE A 141 -11.22 3.64 -1.47
N PHE A 142 -10.80 3.66 -2.73
CA PHE A 142 -9.98 4.75 -3.27
C PHE A 142 -10.72 6.08 -3.20
N VAL A 143 -11.94 6.13 -3.75
CA VAL A 143 -12.72 7.37 -3.84
C VAL A 143 -13.17 7.85 -2.46
N SER A 144 -13.69 6.95 -1.63
CA SER A 144 -14.15 7.31 -0.28
C SER A 144 -12.99 7.83 0.58
N MET A 145 -11.83 7.18 0.55
CA MET A 145 -10.69 7.59 1.36
C MET A 145 -10.05 8.87 0.85
N LEU A 146 -9.99 9.11 -0.47
CA LEU A 146 -9.58 10.41 -0.99
C LEU A 146 -10.54 11.53 -0.61
N MET A 147 -11.85 11.26 -0.56
CA MET A 147 -12.83 12.23 -0.08
C MET A 147 -12.62 12.55 1.40
N ILE A 148 -12.46 11.54 2.24
CA ILE A 148 -12.15 11.70 3.67
C ILE A 148 -10.86 12.50 3.83
N PHE A 149 -9.79 12.11 3.14
CA PHE A 149 -8.52 12.84 3.15
C PHE A 149 -8.69 14.31 2.78
N GLY A 150 -9.38 14.60 1.67
CA GLY A 150 -9.63 15.95 1.18
C GLY A 150 -10.39 16.82 2.18
N LEU A 151 -11.45 16.28 2.79
CA LEU A 151 -12.23 16.97 3.82
C LEU A 151 -11.38 17.29 5.06
N HIS A 152 -10.58 16.34 5.52
CA HIS A 152 -9.73 16.52 6.70
C HIS A 152 -8.57 17.50 6.44
N GLN A 153 -7.96 17.43 5.25
CA GLN A 153 -6.95 18.40 4.83
C GLN A 153 -7.53 19.81 4.67
N PHE A 154 -8.74 19.93 4.14
CA PHE A 154 -9.44 21.21 4.06
C PHE A 154 -9.68 21.80 5.45
N ALA A 155 -10.15 20.99 6.41
CA ALA A 155 -10.34 21.40 7.80
C ALA A 155 -9.02 21.86 8.44
N LEU A 156 -7.93 21.10 8.25
CA LEU A 156 -6.59 21.48 8.73
C LEU A 156 -6.14 22.82 8.16
N ASN A 157 -6.26 23.02 6.84
CA ASN A 157 -5.87 24.27 6.18
C ASN A 157 -6.66 25.48 6.70
N ARG A 158 -7.91 25.30 7.14
CA ARG A 158 -8.72 26.37 7.76
C ARG A 158 -8.31 26.64 9.20
N LEU A 159 -7.94 25.62 9.97
CA LEU A 159 -7.55 25.74 11.37
C LEU A 159 -6.13 26.28 11.55
N GLU A 160 -5.22 25.97 10.62
CA GLU A 160 -3.85 26.49 10.65
C GLU A 160 -3.81 28.02 10.49
N LYS A 161 -4.72 28.61 9.71
CA LYS A 161 -4.86 30.08 9.60
C LYS A 161 -5.18 30.76 10.93
N LYS A 162 -5.75 30.05 11.89
CA LYS A 162 -6.22 30.60 13.18
C LYS A 162 -5.34 30.23 14.37
N SER A 163 -4.47 29.23 14.25
CA SER A 163 -3.76 28.65 15.40
C SER A 163 -2.43 28.05 14.98
N ASN A 164 -1.36 28.55 15.59
CA ASN A 164 0.02 28.19 15.27
C ASN A 164 0.45 26.90 16.01
N THR A 165 0.34 25.74 15.35
CA THR A 165 0.85 24.45 15.86
C THR A 165 1.80 23.81 14.85
N PRO A 166 2.99 24.39 14.62
CA PRO A 166 3.87 24.00 13.53
C PRO A 166 4.44 22.58 13.70
N TRP A 167 4.59 22.11 14.94
CA TRP A 167 5.19 20.80 15.23
C TRP A 167 4.37 19.62 14.72
N LEU A 168 3.03 19.67 14.81
CA LEU A 168 2.14 18.59 14.32
C LEU A 168 2.28 18.42 12.81
N LYS A 169 2.32 19.54 12.08
CA LYS A 169 2.52 19.55 10.63
C LYS A 169 3.88 18.99 10.24
N LYS A 170 4.94 19.37 10.97
CA LYS A 170 6.31 18.85 10.78
C LYS A 170 6.33 17.34 10.97
N ILE A 171 5.80 16.82 12.08
CA ILE A 171 5.75 15.37 12.35
C ILE A 171 4.93 14.64 11.29
N TYR A 172 3.72 15.09 11.00
CA TYR A 172 2.88 14.46 9.98
C TYR A 172 3.59 14.36 8.63
N THR A 173 4.22 15.44 8.20
CA THR A 173 4.93 15.51 6.91
C THR A 173 6.16 14.60 6.90
N PHE A 174 6.95 14.65 7.98
CA PHE A 174 8.18 13.85 8.09
C PHE A 174 7.91 12.35 8.22
N VAL A 175 6.93 11.94 9.03
CA VAL A 175 6.51 10.53 9.15
C VAL A 175 5.98 10.01 7.82
N SER A 176 5.16 10.81 7.12
CA SER A 176 4.68 10.45 5.78
C SER A 176 5.82 10.30 4.79
N LEU A 177 6.80 11.20 4.81
CA LEU A 177 7.99 11.11 3.97
C LEU A 177 8.75 9.79 4.22
N ILE A 178 9.02 9.45 5.48
CA ILE A 178 9.72 8.20 5.83
C ILE A 178 8.95 6.99 5.31
N LEU A 179 7.64 6.91 5.59
CA LEU A 179 6.81 5.79 5.18
C LEU A 179 6.86 5.58 3.66
N TYR A 180 6.59 6.63 2.88
CA TYR A 180 6.56 6.52 1.42
C TYR A 180 7.96 6.31 0.81
N SER A 181 9.02 6.77 1.47
CA SER A 181 10.40 6.47 1.07
C SER A 181 10.71 4.97 1.23
N ILE A 182 10.36 4.37 2.37
CA ILE A 182 10.58 2.94 2.63
C ILE A 182 9.83 2.09 1.60
N VAL A 183 8.54 2.40 1.37
CA VAL A 183 7.74 1.71 0.37
C VAL A 183 8.35 1.88 -1.02
N GLY A 184 8.75 3.10 -1.40
CA GLY A 184 9.38 3.36 -2.70
C GLY A 184 10.68 2.56 -2.91
N VAL A 185 11.57 2.52 -1.92
CA VAL A 185 12.84 1.79 -2.00
C VAL A 185 12.63 0.29 -2.24
N ILE A 186 11.59 -0.31 -1.66
CA ILE A 186 11.29 -1.73 -1.83
C ILE A 186 10.54 -1.99 -3.15
N ILE A 187 9.55 -1.14 -3.47
CA ILE A 187 8.64 -1.38 -4.60
C ILE A 187 9.30 -1.07 -5.93
N ILE A 188 10.16 -0.06 -6.05
CA ILE A 188 10.83 0.29 -7.31
C ILE A 188 11.59 -0.90 -7.93
N PRO A 189 12.56 -1.54 -7.25
CA PRO A 189 13.30 -2.66 -7.84
C PRO A 189 12.38 -3.86 -8.11
N THR A 190 11.41 -4.12 -7.23
CA THR A 190 10.45 -5.22 -7.41
C THR A 190 9.58 -5.02 -8.65
N ALA A 191 9.06 -3.80 -8.86
CA ALA A 191 8.25 -3.46 -10.01
C ALA A 191 9.04 -3.52 -11.32
N ILE A 192 10.29 -3.03 -11.31
CA ILE A 192 11.19 -3.14 -12.46
C ILE A 192 11.45 -4.61 -12.80
N TYR A 193 11.77 -5.43 -11.80
CA TYR A 193 12.02 -6.85 -11.99
C TYR A 193 10.80 -7.58 -12.55
N GLN A 194 9.63 -7.42 -11.93
CA GLN A 194 8.40 -8.09 -12.39
C GLN A 194 7.99 -7.61 -13.78
N LEU A 195 8.11 -6.32 -14.08
CA LEU A 195 7.82 -5.79 -15.41
C LEU A 195 8.78 -6.35 -16.46
N ALA A 196 10.09 -6.38 -16.17
CA ALA A 196 11.07 -6.97 -17.08
C ALA A 196 10.81 -8.46 -17.30
N ASN A 197 10.50 -9.21 -16.23
CA ASN A 197 10.17 -10.62 -16.29
C ASN A 197 8.93 -10.85 -17.18
N HIS A 198 7.86 -10.08 -16.96
CA HIS A 198 6.66 -10.14 -17.80
C HIS A 198 6.97 -9.83 -19.27
N LEU A 199 7.79 -8.81 -19.57
CA LEU A 199 8.11 -8.44 -20.95
C LEU A 199 9.00 -9.46 -21.67
N LEU A 200 9.92 -10.11 -20.95
CA LEU A 200 10.88 -11.06 -21.51
C LEU A 200 10.32 -12.49 -21.64
N TYR A 201 9.47 -12.93 -20.72
CA TYR A 201 8.92 -14.29 -20.69
C TYR A 201 7.49 -14.40 -21.24
N ARG A 202 6.86 -13.27 -21.61
CA ARG A 202 5.46 -13.11 -22.05
C ARG A 202 4.90 -14.18 -22.99
N VAL A 203 5.76 -14.83 -23.77
CA VAL A 203 5.39 -15.66 -24.92
C VAL A 203 5.48 -17.17 -24.64
N ASN A 204 6.27 -17.59 -23.66
CA ASN A 204 6.59 -19.02 -23.51
C ASN A 204 5.82 -19.70 -22.36
N ASP A 205 5.60 -18.98 -21.25
CA ASP A 205 4.84 -19.53 -20.13
C ASP A 205 4.35 -18.43 -19.18
N VAL A 206 3.02 -18.29 -19.04
CA VAL A 206 2.39 -17.26 -18.19
C VAL A 206 2.39 -17.64 -16.70
N THR A 207 2.78 -18.87 -16.35
CA THR A 207 2.81 -19.35 -14.97
C THR A 207 4.18 -19.21 -14.31
N LEU A 208 5.23 -18.84 -15.06
CA LEU A 208 6.61 -18.79 -14.58
C LEU A 208 7.02 -17.46 -13.92
N TYR A 209 6.13 -16.46 -13.90
CA TYR A 209 6.45 -15.15 -13.37
C TYR A 209 5.28 -14.52 -12.61
N ASP A 210 5.61 -13.64 -11.67
CA ASP A 210 4.62 -12.83 -10.97
C ASP A 210 4.10 -11.70 -11.84
N ALA A 211 2.78 -11.49 -11.82
CA ALA A 211 2.16 -10.41 -12.56
C ALA A 211 2.60 -9.03 -12.04
N PRO A 212 3.07 -8.12 -12.93
CA PRO A 212 3.66 -6.85 -12.52
C PRO A 212 2.64 -5.81 -12.05
N ALA A 213 1.34 -5.94 -12.37
CA ALA A 213 0.42 -4.83 -12.12
C ALA A 213 0.27 -4.47 -10.65
N THR A 214 0.37 -5.41 -9.72
CA THR A 214 0.26 -5.11 -8.28
C THR A 214 1.36 -4.14 -7.84
N THR A 215 2.62 -4.47 -8.12
CA THR A 215 3.76 -3.65 -7.71
C THR A 215 3.83 -2.35 -8.49
N LEU A 216 3.48 -2.36 -9.78
CA LEU A 216 3.37 -1.15 -10.59
C LEU A 216 2.27 -0.22 -10.08
N SER A 217 1.12 -0.75 -9.68
CA SER A 217 0.01 0.06 -9.15
C SER A 217 0.42 0.75 -7.85
N ILE A 218 1.08 0.03 -6.94
CA ILE A 218 1.64 0.61 -5.71
C ILE A 218 2.66 1.69 -6.06
N LEU A 219 3.57 1.43 -7.01
CA LEU A 219 4.58 2.40 -7.44
C LEU A 219 3.96 3.70 -7.98
N ILE A 220 2.98 3.57 -8.88
CA ILE A 220 2.27 4.68 -9.51
C ILE A 220 1.60 5.58 -8.47
N LEU A 221 1.08 5.00 -7.39
CA LEU A 221 0.40 5.76 -6.33
C LEU A 221 1.38 6.32 -5.28
N THR A 222 2.40 5.56 -4.90
CA THR A 222 3.32 5.93 -3.82
C THR A 222 4.39 6.91 -4.25
N LEU A 223 4.90 6.82 -5.49
CA LEU A 223 5.96 7.70 -5.97
C LEU A 223 5.54 9.19 -6.00
N PRO A 224 4.34 9.56 -6.51
CA PRO A 224 3.88 10.95 -6.42
C PRO A 224 3.74 11.45 -4.99
N LEU A 225 3.27 10.58 -4.06
CA LEU A 225 3.15 10.94 -2.65
C LEU A 225 4.52 11.14 -2.00
N TRP A 226 5.48 10.26 -2.30
CA TRP A 226 6.85 10.42 -1.83
C TRP A 226 7.43 11.77 -2.28
N ILE A 227 7.33 12.09 -3.57
CA ILE A 227 7.79 13.38 -4.12
C ILE A 227 7.05 14.54 -3.45
N PHE A 228 5.73 14.44 -3.28
CA PHE A 228 4.94 15.47 -2.62
C PHE A 228 5.42 15.75 -1.18
N PHE A 229 5.61 14.71 -0.36
CA PHE A 229 6.08 14.86 1.01
C PHE A 229 7.54 15.28 1.10
N LEU A 230 8.39 14.89 0.13
CA LEU A 230 9.76 15.35 0.04
C LEU A 230 9.80 16.86 -0.22
N VAL A 231 9.09 17.33 -1.24
CA VAL A 231 8.98 18.76 -1.57
C VAL A 231 8.38 19.52 -0.40
N LYS A 232 7.32 19.01 0.22
CA LYS A 232 6.69 19.64 1.39
C LYS A 232 7.65 19.74 2.57
N THR A 233 8.48 18.73 2.81
CA THR A 233 9.52 18.75 3.87
C THR A 233 10.63 19.75 3.56
N THR A 234 11.14 19.79 2.33
CA THR A 234 12.21 20.74 1.94
C THR A 234 11.77 22.21 2.05
N LYS A 235 10.49 22.49 1.83
CA LYS A 235 9.89 23.82 2.00
C LYS A 235 9.63 24.20 3.45
N MET A 236 9.78 23.28 4.40
CA MET A 236 9.60 23.53 5.84
C MET A 236 10.90 23.95 6.54
N LYS A 237 11.96 24.25 5.78
CA LYS A 237 13.26 24.67 6.29
C LYS A 237 13.15 25.92 7.17
N ASP A 238 13.94 25.94 8.22
CA ASP A 238 13.72 26.63 9.48
C ASP A 238 13.53 28.15 9.34
N GLU A 239 12.39 28.64 9.85
CA GLU A 239 12.32 29.96 10.44
C GLU A 239 13.17 29.89 11.72
N ASP A 240 14.46 30.20 11.60
CA ASP A 240 15.31 30.57 12.73
C ASP A 240 14.79 31.87 13.38
#